data_AF-A0A1G7EKA9-F1
#
_entry.id   AF-A0A1G7EKA9-F1
#
_cell.length_a   1.000
_cell.length_b   1.000
_cell.length_c   1.000
_cell.angle_alpha   90.00
_cell.angle_beta   90.00
_cell.angle_gamma   90.00
#
_symmetry.space_group_name_H-M   'P 1'
#
loop_
_entity.id
_entity.type
_entity.pdbx_description
1 polymer ?
#
loop_
_entity_poly.entity_id
_entity_poly.type
_entity_poly.pdbx_seq_one_letter_code
_entity_poly.pdbx_strand_id
1 'polypeptide(L)'
;MIVGHLSSGKIGYELTLKELEKYFTMVYYDPRGTGKSEVPRTIEDYNQDCIVNEIEGLRKKLKVEQIYLFGHSEQSSIALEYALRFPKHTLGLILTGTSFAGTQQEDIEKRKASENKRMKESRWFWFRQVIKDWDYMDAHKTDTDSTGRNLLYAKIKWWCYNEATS
;
A
#
# COMPACT_ATOMS: atom_id res chain seq x y z
N MET A 1 -2.39 5.83 -19.37
CA MET A 1 -2.71 5.22 -18.07
C MET A 1 -1.92 5.96 -17.01
N ILE A 2 -2.60 6.50 -16.00
CA ILE A 2 -1.93 7.15 -14.88
C ILE A 2 -1.67 6.08 -13.81
N VAL A 3 -0.42 5.98 -13.38
CA VAL A 3 0.06 4.98 -12.41
C VAL A 3 0.38 5.70 -11.11
N GLY A 4 -0.36 5.38 -10.06
CA GLY A 4 -0.10 5.93 -8.73
C GLY A 4 0.43 4.88 -7.75
N HIS A 5 1.31 5.32 -6.86
CA HIS A 5 1.84 4.55 -5.75
C HIS A 5 2.21 5.49 -4.59
N LEU A 6 2.13 4.97 -3.36
CA LEU A 6 2.29 5.72 -2.12
C LEU A 6 3.66 6.40 -1.93
N SER A 7 4.72 5.82 -2.48
CA SER A 7 6.08 6.38 -2.35
C SER A 7 6.62 7.03 -3.63
N SER A 8 6.04 6.66 -4.78
CA SER A 8 6.31 7.17 -6.15
C SER A 8 5.80 6.13 -7.14
N GLY A 9 4.96 6.54 -8.09
CA GLY A 9 4.52 5.64 -9.17
C GLY A 9 5.68 5.09 -10.00
N LYS A 10 6.75 5.89 -10.15
CA LYS A 10 7.92 5.54 -10.96
C LYS A 10 8.78 4.47 -10.28
N ILE A 11 9.18 4.72 -9.03
CA ILE A 11 10.05 3.79 -8.28
C ILE A 11 9.35 2.45 -8.05
N GLY A 12 8.03 2.48 -7.80
CA GLY A 12 7.27 1.26 -7.53
C GLY A 12 7.03 0.38 -8.76
N TYR A 13 6.84 0.98 -9.96
CA TYR A 13 6.20 0.26 -11.07
C TYR A 13 6.78 0.46 -12.46
N GLU A 14 7.75 1.36 -12.67
CA GLU A 14 8.32 1.59 -14.01
C GLU A 14 8.90 0.30 -14.61
N LEU A 15 9.57 -0.54 -13.80
CA LEU A 15 10.15 -1.79 -14.26
C LEU A 15 9.12 -2.92 -14.41
N THR A 16 8.12 -2.98 -13.53
CA THR A 16 7.15 -4.08 -13.50
C THR A 16 6.00 -3.88 -14.47
N LEU A 17 5.68 -2.64 -14.84
CA LEU A 17 4.63 -2.30 -15.81
C LEU A 17 5.17 -1.95 -17.20
N LYS A 18 6.49 -2.05 -17.42
CA LYS A 18 7.14 -1.70 -18.69
C LYS A 18 6.48 -2.32 -19.92
N GLU A 19 6.03 -3.57 -19.82
CA GLU A 19 5.34 -4.26 -20.93
C GLU A 19 4.03 -3.57 -21.35
N LEU A 20 3.35 -2.90 -20.43
CA LEU A 20 2.13 -2.14 -20.72
C LEU A 20 2.40 -0.87 -21.54
N GLU A 21 3.64 -0.36 -21.56
CA GLU A 21 4.02 0.80 -22.38
C GLU A 21 3.82 0.56 -23.88
N LYS A 22 3.76 -0.71 -24.31
CA LYS A 22 3.45 -1.09 -25.70
C LYS A 22 2.00 -0.78 -26.09
N TYR A 23 1.11 -0.66 -25.11
CA TYR A 23 -0.34 -0.52 -25.31
C TYR A 23 -0.88 0.81 -24.78
N PHE A 24 -0.17 1.43 -23.83
CA PHE A 24 -0.61 2.64 -23.16
C PHE A 24 0.51 3.68 -23.11
N THR A 25 0.15 4.95 -23.30
CA THR A 25 0.98 6.06 -22.81
C THR A 25 0.93 6.06 -21.29
N MET A 26 2.02 5.64 -20.65
CA MET A 26 2.13 5.53 -19.19
C MET A 26 2.53 6.87 -18.58
N VAL A 27 1.85 7.27 -17.51
CA VAL A 27 2.15 8.47 -16.73
C VAL A 27 2.36 8.03 -15.28
N TYR A 28 3.62 7.82 -14.92
CA TYR A 28 4.03 7.56 -13.55
C TYR A 28 4.11 8.90 -12.81
N TYR A 29 3.16 9.14 -11.90
CA TYR A 29 3.12 10.39 -11.15
C TYR A 29 3.53 10.16 -9.70
N ASP A 30 4.12 11.19 -9.12
CA ASP A 30 4.44 11.25 -7.69
C ASP A 30 3.33 12.08 -7.02
N PRO A 31 2.49 11.50 -6.15
CA PRO A 31 1.57 12.28 -5.32
C PRO A 31 2.30 13.33 -4.49
N ARG A 32 1.57 14.35 -4.03
CA ARG A 32 2.10 15.34 -3.06
C ARG A 32 2.89 14.70 -1.92
N GLY A 33 4.02 15.31 -1.57
CA GLY A 33 4.92 14.85 -0.51
C GLY A 33 5.71 13.58 -0.83
N THR A 34 5.71 13.13 -2.09
CA THR A 34 6.45 11.94 -2.53
C THR A 34 7.37 12.26 -3.71
N GLY A 35 8.42 11.46 -3.90
CA GLY A 35 9.33 11.58 -5.04
C GLY A 35 9.83 13.00 -5.28
N LYS A 36 9.48 13.59 -6.42
CA LYS A 36 9.84 14.96 -6.81
C LYS A 36 8.73 16.00 -6.59
N SER A 37 7.58 15.59 -6.07
CA SER A 37 6.45 16.49 -5.83
C SER A 37 6.64 17.30 -4.55
N GLU A 38 6.06 18.50 -4.51
CA GLU A 38 6.15 19.41 -3.37
C GLU A 38 5.57 18.75 -2.10
N VAL A 39 6.22 19.01 -0.96
CA VAL A 39 5.73 18.58 0.36
C VAL A 39 4.65 19.57 0.80
N PRO A 40 3.42 19.10 1.10
CA PRO A 40 2.37 19.95 1.64
C PRO A 40 2.80 20.73 2.88
N ARG A 41 2.23 21.93 3.06
CA ARG A 41 2.60 22.83 4.15
C ARG A 41 1.99 22.43 5.48
N THR A 42 0.83 21.78 5.45
CA THR A 42 0.14 21.31 6.65
C THR A 42 -0.24 19.84 6.50
N ILE A 43 -0.53 19.18 7.62
CA ILE A 43 -0.86 17.76 7.61
C ILE A 43 -2.26 17.51 7.02
N GLU A 44 -3.15 18.48 7.15
CA GLU A 44 -4.51 18.44 6.62
C GLU A 44 -4.53 18.37 5.08
N ASP A 45 -3.47 18.85 4.43
CA ASP A 45 -3.30 18.77 2.98
C ASP A 45 -2.93 17.36 2.49
N TYR A 46 -2.62 16.41 3.38
CA TYR A 46 -2.48 14.98 3.09
C TYR A 46 -3.82 14.26 3.19
N ASN A 47 -4.77 14.65 2.35
CA ASN A 47 -6.07 14.01 2.27
C ASN A 47 -6.33 13.43 0.87
N GLN A 48 -7.22 12.45 0.81
CA GLN A 48 -7.54 11.73 -0.43
C GLN A 48 -8.16 12.64 -1.50
N ASP A 49 -9.03 13.58 -1.10
CA ASP A 49 -9.67 14.54 -2.00
C ASP A 49 -8.64 15.35 -2.80
N CYS A 50 -7.58 15.80 -2.13
CA CYS A 50 -6.48 16.51 -2.76
C CYS A 50 -5.81 15.67 -3.85
N ILE A 51 -5.52 14.40 -3.57
CA ILE A 51 -4.86 13.51 -4.54
C ILE A 51 -5.80 13.17 -5.71
N VAL A 52 -7.09 12.95 -5.45
CA VAL A 52 -8.10 12.77 -6.51
C VAL A 52 -8.15 13.99 -7.44
N ASN A 53 -8.12 15.19 -6.88
CA ASN A 53 -8.10 16.43 -7.66
C ASN A 53 -6.79 16.63 -8.43
N GLU A 54 -5.65 16.17 -7.91
CA GLU A 54 -4.38 16.16 -8.63
C GLU A 54 -4.43 15.27 -9.88
N ILE A 55 -5.05 14.09 -9.78
CA ILE A 55 -5.24 13.20 -10.94
C ILE A 55 -6.11 13.88 -12.00
N GLU A 56 -7.20 14.53 -11.62
CA GLU A 56 -8.06 15.28 -12.57
C GLU A 56 -7.31 16.48 -13.17
N GLY A 57 -6.53 17.18 -12.36
CA GLY A 57 -5.65 18.26 -12.82
C GLY A 57 -4.62 17.78 -13.83
N LEU A 58 -4.00 16.63 -13.57
CA LEU A 58 -3.04 15.99 -14.47
C LEU A 58 -3.71 15.57 -15.78
N ARG A 59 -4.89 14.96 -15.73
CA ARG A 59 -5.69 14.63 -16.93
C ARG A 59 -5.95 15.87 -17.78
N LYS A 60 -6.44 16.96 -17.17
CA LYS A 60 -6.70 18.23 -17.86
C LYS A 60 -5.43 18.82 -18.47
N LYS A 61 -4.31 18.79 -17.74
CA LYS A 61 -3.02 19.32 -18.20
C LYS A 61 -2.45 18.51 -19.37
N LEU A 62 -2.66 17.20 -19.37
CA LEU A 62 -2.33 16.30 -20.47
C LEU A 62 -3.29 16.41 -21.66
N LYS A 63 -4.41 17.11 -21.49
CA LYS A 63 -5.45 17.33 -22.51
C LYS A 63 -6.04 16.04 -23.07
N VAL A 64 -6.24 15.04 -22.19
CA VAL A 64 -6.86 13.76 -22.57
C VAL A 64 -8.28 13.68 -22.00
N GLU A 65 -9.23 13.21 -22.80
CA GLU A 65 -10.65 13.18 -22.37
C GLU A 65 -10.90 12.13 -21.29
N GLN A 66 -10.33 10.94 -21.46
CA GLN A 66 -10.52 9.83 -20.53
C GLN A 66 -9.21 9.10 -20.25
N ILE A 67 -9.12 8.46 -19.09
CA ILE A 67 -7.91 7.78 -18.63
C ILE A 67 -8.20 6.41 -18.04
N TYR A 68 -7.21 5.52 -18.16
CA TYR A 68 -7.08 4.35 -17.29
C TYR A 68 -6.29 4.73 -16.04
N LEU A 69 -6.70 4.20 -14.89
CA LEU A 69 -5.98 4.34 -13.63
C LEU A 69 -5.44 2.99 -13.15
N PHE A 70 -4.17 2.98 -12.80
CA PHE A 70 -3.55 1.90 -12.03
C PHE A 70 -3.32 2.40 -10.60
N GLY A 71 -3.88 1.70 -9.62
CA GLY A 71 -3.71 1.99 -8.20
C GLY A 71 -3.27 0.75 -7.42
N HIS A 72 -2.21 0.88 -6.63
CA HIS A 72 -1.77 -0.15 -5.69
C HIS A 72 -2.02 0.27 -4.25
N SER A 73 -2.50 -0.67 -3.42
CA SER A 73 -2.73 -0.46 -1.98
C SER A 73 -3.67 0.73 -1.73
N GLU A 74 -3.29 1.73 -0.93
CA GLU A 74 -4.12 2.93 -0.68
C GLU A 74 -4.47 3.69 -1.95
N GLN A 75 -3.60 3.63 -2.97
CA GLN A 75 -3.88 4.28 -4.24
C GLN A 75 -5.01 3.61 -5.02
N SER A 76 -5.33 2.35 -4.70
CA SER A 76 -6.54 1.72 -5.24
C SER A 76 -7.81 2.41 -4.73
N SER A 77 -7.85 2.83 -3.46
CA SER A 77 -8.98 3.59 -2.90
C SER A 77 -9.09 4.96 -3.58
N ILE A 78 -7.97 5.63 -3.83
CA ILE A 78 -7.95 6.91 -4.56
C ILE A 78 -8.43 6.74 -6.01
N ALA A 79 -8.03 5.65 -6.67
CA ALA A 79 -8.46 5.35 -8.05
C ALA A 79 -9.97 5.06 -8.13
N LEU A 80 -10.53 4.38 -7.12
CA LEU A 80 -11.97 4.16 -6.99
C LEU A 80 -12.71 5.48 -6.77
N GLU A 81 -12.25 6.31 -5.81
CA GLU A 81 -12.86 7.60 -5.50
C GLU A 81 -12.86 8.52 -6.73
N TYR A 82 -11.75 8.54 -7.49
CA TYR A 82 -11.68 9.27 -8.76
C TYR A 82 -12.73 8.77 -9.76
N ALA A 83 -12.88 7.46 -9.93
CA ALA A 83 -13.84 6.89 -10.87
C ALA A 83 -15.29 7.20 -10.49
N LEU A 84 -15.59 7.23 -9.19
CA LEU A 84 -16.90 7.63 -8.66
C LEU A 84 -17.19 9.12 -8.93
N ARG A 85 -16.19 9.98 -8.74
CA ARG A 85 -16.33 11.44 -8.93
C ARG A 85 -16.33 11.86 -10.40
N PHE A 86 -15.56 11.17 -11.24
CA PHE A 86 -15.36 11.47 -12.66
C PHE A 86 -15.61 10.25 -13.57
N PRO A 87 -16.82 9.67 -13.54
CA PRO A 87 -17.11 8.43 -14.29
C PRO A 87 -16.96 8.63 -15.80
N LYS A 88 -17.30 9.82 -16.32
CA LYS A 88 -17.15 10.16 -17.74
C LYS A 88 -15.70 10.34 -18.19
N HIS A 89 -14.76 10.50 -17.26
CA HIS A 89 -13.33 10.67 -17.56
C HIS A 89 -12.53 9.39 -17.28
N THR A 90 -13.20 8.28 -16.94
CA THR A 90 -12.56 7.03 -16.53
C THR A 90 -12.89 5.91 -17.51
N LEU A 91 -11.89 5.42 -18.23
CA LEU A 91 -12.03 4.28 -19.15
C LEU A 91 -11.96 2.93 -18.43
N GLY A 92 -11.25 2.86 -17.31
CA GLY A 92 -11.09 1.61 -16.57
C GLY A 92 -10.09 1.73 -15.43
N LEU A 93 -10.16 0.75 -14.53
CA LEU A 93 -9.34 0.67 -13.33
C LEU A 93 -8.56 -0.65 -13.31
N ILE A 94 -7.30 -0.58 -12.87
CA ILE A 94 -6.48 -1.72 -12.49
C ILE A 94 -6.10 -1.51 -11.03
N LEU A 95 -6.69 -2.32 -10.15
CA LEU A 95 -6.50 -2.22 -8.70
C LEU A 95 -5.70 -3.44 -8.21
N THR A 96 -4.63 -3.20 -7.46
CA THR A 96 -3.71 -4.26 -7.01
C THR A 96 -3.32 -4.07 -5.55
N GLY A 97 -2.98 -5.16 -4.85
CA GLY A 97 -2.53 -5.07 -3.45
C GLY A 97 -3.56 -4.43 -2.51
N THR A 98 -4.84 -4.51 -2.86
CA THR A 98 -5.96 -3.93 -2.11
C THR A 98 -7.01 -5.00 -1.85
N SER A 99 -7.81 -4.81 -0.80
CA SER A 99 -8.99 -5.60 -0.50
C SER A 99 -10.12 -4.63 -0.21
N PHE A 100 -11.24 -4.76 -0.92
CA PHE A 100 -12.50 -4.09 -0.58
C PHE A 100 -13.41 -5.01 0.25
N ALA A 101 -12.91 -6.19 0.65
CA ALA A 101 -13.75 -7.26 1.13
C ALA A 101 -13.82 -7.28 2.66
N GLY A 102 -14.80 -6.57 3.20
CA GLY A 102 -15.37 -6.89 4.50
C GLY A 102 -15.45 -5.73 5.48
N THR A 103 -16.14 -5.98 6.59
CA THR A 103 -16.02 -5.12 7.76
C THR A 103 -14.58 -5.17 8.31
N GLN A 104 -14.16 -4.16 9.09
CA GLN A 104 -12.86 -4.16 9.77
C GLN A 104 -12.62 -5.47 10.56
N GLN A 105 -13.70 -6.03 11.10
CA GLN A 105 -13.69 -7.30 11.81
C GLN A 105 -13.31 -8.48 10.89
N GLU A 106 -13.88 -8.56 9.70
CA GLU A 106 -13.56 -9.61 8.71
C GLU A 106 -12.12 -9.52 8.24
N ASP A 107 -11.57 -8.32 8.07
CA ASP A 107 -10.17 -8.13 7.72
C ASP A 107 -9.23 -8.58 8.84
N ILE A 108 -9.56 -8.28 10.09
CA ILE A 108 -8.83 -8.79 11.27
C ILE A 108 -8.88 -10.31 11.31
N GLU A 109 -10.03 -10.92 11.04
CA GLU A 109 -10.19 -12.38 11.02
C GLU A 109 -9.41 -13.05 9.91
N LYS A 110 -9.43 -12.49 8.68
CA LYS A 110 -8.61 -12.96 7.55
C LYS A 110 -7.13 -12.84 7.86
N ARG A 111 -6.70 -11.72 8.46
CA ARG A 111 -5.31 -11.51 8.89
C ARG A 111 -4.91 -12.58 9.91
N LYS A 112 -5.70 -12.77 10.97
CA LYS A 112 -5.46 -13.80 12.00
C LYS A 112 -5.41 -15.20 11.40
N ALA A 113 -6.29 -15.53 10.45
CA ALA A 113 -6.28 -16.83 9.77
C ALA A 113 -4.99 -17.04 8.95
N SER A 114 -4.58 -16.01 8.21
CA SER A 114 -3.32 -16.01 7.43
C SER A 114 -2.09 -16.13 8.32
N GLU A 115 -2.03 -15.36 9.41
CA GLU A 115 -0.94 -15.40 10.38
C GLU A 115 -0.85 -16.76 11.09
N ASN A 116 -1.98 -17.31 11.53
CA ASN A 116 -2.05 -18.64 12.13
C ASN A 116 -1.56 -19.74 11.17
N LYS A 117 -1.92 -19.64 9.88
CA LYS A 117 -1.40 -20.54 8.84
C LYS A 117 0.12 -20.40 8.69
N ARG A 118 0.62 -19.17 8.55
CA ARG A 118 2.06 -18.88 8.43
C ARG A 118 2.83 -19.34 9.67
N MET A 119 2.26 -19.21 10.88
CA MET A 119 2.87 -19.73 12.09
C MET A 119 3.05 -21.25 12.03
N LYS A 120 2.01 -21.99 11.62
CA LYS A 120 2.09 -23.47 11.48
C LYS A 120 3.14 -23.88 10.46
N GLU A 121 3.18 -23.20 9.32
CA GLU A 121 4.07 -23.53 8.20
C GLU A 121 5.50 -22.99 8.36
N SER A 122 5.71 -21.97 9.19
CA SER A 122 7.01 -21.33 9.34
C SER A 122 8.01 -22.26 10.04
N ARG A 123 9.16 -22.47 9.42
CA ARG A 123 10.33 -23.12 10.02
C ARG A 123 11.04 -22.23 11.03
N TRP A 124 10.75 -20.93 11.03
CA TRP A 124 11.46 -19.93 11.81
C TRP A 124 10.75 -19.68 13.14
N PHE A 125 11.35 -20.19 14.22
CA PHE A 125 10.84 -20.04 15.59
C PHE A 125 10.63 -18.57 15.98
N TRP A 126 11.53 -17.68 15.57
CA TRP A 126 11.45 -16.25 15.87
C TRP A 126 10.21 -15.59 15.25
N PHE A 127 9.82 -15.97 14.03
CA PHE A 127 8.62 -15.40 13.37
C PHE A 127 7.36 -15.76 14.15
N ARG A 128 7.26 -17.02 14.61
CA ARG A 128 6.16 -17.47 15.48
C ARG A 128 6.13 -16.67 16.78
N GLN A 129 7.30 -16.35 17.35
CA GLN A 129 7.38 -15.58 18.58
C GLN A 129 6.94 -14.13 18.41
N VAL A 130 7.30 -13.48 17.30
CA VAL A 130 6.85 -12.10 16.99
C VAL A 130 5.32 -12.01 16.94
N ILE A 131 4.66 -12.96 16.26
CA ILE A 131 3.19 -12.95 16.19
C ILE A 131 2.57 -13.15 17.58
N LYS A 132 3.10 -14.09 18.39
CA LYS A 132 2.63 -14.31 19.77
C LYS A 132 2.81 -13.09 20.67
N ASP A 133 3.95 -12.42 20.55
CA ASP A 133 4.25 -11.22 21.33
C ASP A 133 3.29 -10.10 20.93
N TRP A 134 3.02 -9.91 19.64
CA TRP A 134 2.03 -8.93 19.16
C TRP A 134 0.62 -9.24 19.66
N ASP A 135 0.16 -10.49 19.53
CA ASP A 135 -1.15 -10.91 20.05
C ASP A 135 -1.27 -10.66 21.56
N TYR A 136 -0.19 -10.89 22.32
CA TYR A 136 -0.15 -10.62 23.75
C TYR A 136 -0.27 -9.12 24.06
N MET A 137 0.49 -8.27 23.35
CA MET A 137 0.44 -6.82 23.49
C MET A 137 -0.97 -6.27 23.20
N ASP A 138 -1.62 -6.75 22.14
CA ASP A 138 -2.96 -6.29 21.76
C ASP A 138 -4.02 -6.73 22.78
N ALA A 139 -3.95 -7.97 23.27
CA ALA A 139 -4.90 -8.51 24.24
C ALA A 139 -4.77 -7.88 25.64
N HIS A 140 -3.55 -7.56 26.07
CA HIS A 140 -3.28 -7.04 27.42
C HIS A 140 -3.02 -5.53 27.46
N LYS A 141 -2.97 -4.86 26.30
CA LYS A 141 -2.65 -3.43 26.15
C LYS A 141 -1.37 -3.07 26.91
N THR A 142 -0.30 -3.83 26.67
CA THR A 142 0.99 -3.74 27.37
C THR A 142 2.16 -3.86 26.40
N ASP A 143 3.32 -3.33 26.80
CA ASP A 143 4.58 -3.39 26.06
C ASP A 143 5.58 -4.38 26.67
N THR A 144 5.19 -5.11 27.72
CA THR A 144 6.03 -6.10 28.41
C THR A 144 5.29 -7.41 28.61
N ASP A 145 5.98 -8.54 28.44
CA ASP A 145 5.40 -9.83 28.83
C ASP A 145 5.42 -10.06 30.35
N SER A 146 4.84 -11.20 30.77
CA SER A 146 4.80 -11.62 32.17
C SER A 146 6.17 -11.85 32.82
N THR A 147 7.25 -11.89 32.04
CA THR A 147 8.63 -12.03 32.54
C THR A 147 9.37 -10.69 32.61
N GLY A 148 8.72 -9.59 32.23
CA GLY A 148 9.31 -8.25 32.17
C GLY A 148 10.15 -8.01 30.91
N ARG A 149 10.10 -8.90 29.91
CA ARG A 149 10.76 -8.68 28.62
C ARG A 149 9.99 -7.62 27.84
N ASN A 150 10.71 -6.62 27.34
CA ASN A 150 10.15 -5.58 26.47
C ASN A 150 9.78 -6.18 25.10
N LEU A 151 8.51 -6.04 24.71
CA LEU A 151 7.93 -6.59 23.49
C LEU A 151 7.95 -5.63 22.30
N LEU A 152 8.23 -4.34 22.52
CA LEU A 152 8.42 -3.36 21.45
C LEU A 152 9.65 -3.69 20.59
N TYR A 153 10.61 -4.41 21.17
CA TYR A 153 11.84 -4.80 20.50
C TYR A 153 11.88 -6.30 20.28
N ALA A 154 11.39 -6.73 19.12
CA ALA A 154 11.74 -8.06 18.64
C ALA A 154 13.25 -8.10 18.34
N LYS A 155 13.96 -9.14 18.81
CA LYS A 155 15.29 -9.50 18.27
C LYS A 155 15.10 -9.99 16.84
N ILE A 156 14.86 -9.07 15.91
CA ILE A 156 14.79 -9.37 14.49
C ILE A 156 16.22 -9.71 14.06
N LYS A 157 16.50 -11.00 13.83
CA LYS A 157 17.62 -11.34 12.94
C LYS A 157 17.18 -10.90 11.55
N TRP A 158 17.85 -9.87 11.03
CA TRP A 158 17.53 -9.12 9.82
C TRP A 158 16.94 -9.98 8.70
N TRP A 159 15.82 -9.50 8.16
CA TRP A 159 14.93 -10.16 7.21
C TRP A 159 15.31 -9.92 5.74
N CYS A 160 16.41 -9.23 5.45
CA CYS A 160 16.77 -8.85 4.07
C CYS A 160 18.27 -9.07 3.80
N TYR A 161 18.73 -10.32 3.72
CA TYR A 161 19.84 -10.75 2.84
C TYR A 161 20.03 -12.27 2.97
N ASN A 162 19.76 -13.01 1.91
CA ASN A 162 20.27 -14.36 1.76
C ASN A 162 21.74 -14.25 1.31
N GLU A 163 22.70 -14.16 2.23
CA GLU A 163 24.12 -14.43 1.91
C GLU A 163 24.51 -15.89 2.16
N ALA A 164 23.55 -16.80 2.41
CA ALA A 164 23.84 -18.20 2.67
C ALA A 164 23.54 -19.14 1.48
N THR A 165 23.45 -18.59 0.26
CA THR A 165 23.50 -19.37 -0.98
C THR A 165 24.45 -18.71 -1.97
N SER A 166 25.74 -18.78 -1.65
CA SER A 166 26.87 -18.68 -2.57
C SER A 166 27.98 -19.59 -2.06
#